data_AF-A0A7V6YEZ1-F1
#
_entry.id   AF-A0A7V6YEZ1-F1
#
_cell.length_a   1.000
_cell.length_b   1.000
_cell.length_c   1.000
_cell.angle_alpha   90.00
_cell.angle_beta   90.00
_cell.angle_gamma   90.00
#
_symmetry.space_group_name_H-M   'P 1'
#
loop_
_entity.id
_entity.type
_entity.pdbx_description
1 polymer ?
#
loop_
_entity_poly.entity_id
_entity_poly.type
_entity_poly.pdbx_seq_one_letter_code
_entity_poly.pdbx_strand_id
1 'polypeptide(L)' 'MEGKCRAGALVAEVLKKEGVQYLFGIPGGHVYPAMERCEELGIPFIGV' A
#
# COMPACT_ATOMS: atom_id res chain seq x y z
N MET A 1 -4.95 4.20 -18.18
CA MET A 1 -4.61 5.46 -17.49
C MET A 1 -3.25 5.29 -16.85
N GLU A 2 -2.18 5.29 -17.66
CA GLU A 2 -0.82 5.47 -17.14
C GLU A 2 -0.69 6.93 -16.65
N GLY A 3 -0.17 7.12 -15.43
CA GLY A 3 0.24 8.43 -14.93
C GLY A 3 -0.59 9.10 -13.83
N LYS A 4 -1.62 8.45 -13.25
CA LYS A 4 -2.28 8.95 -12.03
C LYS A 4 -1.94 8.07 -10.83
N CYS A 5 -0.94 8.49 -10.04
CA CYS A 5 -0.76 7.96 -8.70
C CYS A 5 -2.03 8.30 -7.89
N ARG A 6 -2.86 7.29 -7.58
CA ARG A 6 -4.02 7.48 -6.70
C ARG A 6 -3.48 7.94 -5.34
N ALA A 7 -4.14 8.87 -4.65
CA ALA A 7 -3.66 9.38 -3.36
C ALA A 7 -3.32 8.25 -2.36
N GLY A 8 -4.06 7.14 -2.37
CA GLY A 8 -3.75 5.95 -1.57
C GLY A 8 -2.44 5.25 -1.95
N ALA A 9 -2.05 5.25 -3.23
CA ALA A 9 -0.79 4.65 -3.68
C ALA A 9 0.44 5.45 -3.20
N LEU A 10 0.31 6.77 -2.99
CA LEU A 10 1.40 7.58 -2.43
C LEU A 10 1.80 7.12 -1.02
N VAL A 11 0.85 6.61 -0.23
CA VAL A 11 1.12 6.09 1.11
C VAL A 11 2.13 4.94 1.05
N ALA A 12 1.97 4.03 0.09
CA ALA A 12 2.87 2.89 -0.07
C ALA A 12 4.31 3.30 -0.43
N GLU A 13 4.47 4.35 -1.26
CA GLU A 13 5.80 4.89 -1.60
C GLU A 13 6.50 5.49 -0.38
N VAL A 14 5.76 6.19 0.49
CA VAL A 14 6.29 6.72 1.75
C VAL A 14 6.68 5.57 2.68
N LEU A 15 5.82 4.57 2.86
CA LEU A 15 6.12 3.40 3.70
C LEU A 15 7.37 2.66 3.22
N LYS A 16 7.53 2.51 1.90
CA LYS A 16 8.74 1.90 1.30
C LYS A 16 10.00 2.70 1.63
N LYS A 17 9.93 4.04 1.52
CA LYS A 17 11.05 4.93 1.84
C LYS A 17 11.47 4.85 3.31
N GLU A 18 10.51 4.66 4.21
CA GLU A 18 10.76 4.48 5.65
C GLU A 18 11.24 3.05 6.01
N GLY A 19 11.39 2.16 5.02
CA GLY A 19 11.90 0.81 5.24
C GLY A 19 10.87 -0.16 5.84
N VAL A 20 9.58 0.14 5.74
CA VAL A 20 8.52 -0.75 6.20
C VAL A 20 8.55 -2.06 5.43
N GLN A 21 8.46 -3.18 6.16
CA GLN A 21 8.56 -4.54 5.59
C GLN A 21 7.22 -5.27 5.54
N TYR A 22 6.25 -4.90 6.38
CA TYR A 22 4.94 -5.55 6.49
C TYR A 22 3.87 -4.53 6.82
N LEU A 23 2.66 -4.72 6.29
CA LEU A 23 1.49 -3.93 6.64
C LEU A 23 0.48 -4.82 7.38
N PHE A 24 0.03 -4.42 8.56
CA PHE A 24 -0.99 -5.15 9.33
C PHE A 24 -2.28 -4.35 9.41
N GLY A 25 -3.43 -5.01 9.30
CA GLY A 25 -4.72 -4.32 9.45
C GLY A 25 -5.93 -5.17 9.10
N ILE A 26 -7.07 -4.50 8.97
CA ILE A 26 -8.34 -5.09 8.52
C ILE A 26 -8.61 -4.57 7.11
N PRO A 27 -8.77 -5.44 6.09
CA PRO A 27 -9.02 -5.02 4.72
C PRO A 27 -10.37 -4.30 4.60
N GLY A 28 -10.45 -3.24 3.78
CA GLY A 28 -11.74 -2.58 3.51
C GLY A 28 -11.69 -1.30 2.68
N GLY A 29 -12.80 -1.04 1.97
CA GLY A 29 -13.15 0.25 1.36
C GLY A 29 -11.99 1.04 0.72
N HIS A 30 -11.61 2.14 1.37
CA HIS A 30 -10.69 3.12 0.81
C HIS A 30 -9.21 2.79 0.96
N VAL A 31 -8.84 1.75 1.74
CA VAL A 31 -7.42 1.40 1.96
C VAL A 31 -6.84 0.50 0.87
N TYR A 32 -7.70 -0.13 0.03
CA TYR A 32 -7.26 -1.03 -1.03
C TYR A 32 -6.19 -0.46 -1.96
N PRO A 33 -6.29 0.79 -2.47
CA PRO A 33 -5.25 1.33 -3.34
C PRO A 33 -3.88 1.46 -2.68
N ALA A 34 -3.82 1.63 -1.35
CA ALA A 34 -2.57 1.63 -0.61
C ALA A 34 -2.05 0.20 -0.40
N MET A 35 -2.94 -0.73 -0.05
CA MET A 35 -2.62 -2.14 0.16
C MET A 35 -2.10 -2.81 -1.10
N GLU A 36 -2.81 -2.65 -2.23
CA GLU A 36 -2.41 -3.17 -3.54
C GLU A 36 -1.03 -2.63 -3.94
N ARG A 37 -0.79 -1.33 -3.73
CA ARG A 37 0.51 -0.74 -4.03
C ARG A 37 1.62 -1.21 -3.07
N CYS A 38 1.30 -1.45 -1.80
CA CYS A 38 2.26 -2.03 -0.84
C CYS A 38 2.70 -3.43 -1.30
N GLU A 39 1.76 -4.28 -1.71
CA GLU A 39 2.05 -5.60 -2.29
C GLU A 39 2.96 -5.50 -3.52
N GLU A 40 2.65 -4.61 -4.47
CA GLU A 40 3.51 -4.36 -5.65
C GLU A 40 4.93 -3.92 -5.29
N LEU A 41 5.11 -3.22 -4.17
CA LEU A 41 6.40 -2.74 -3.67
C LEU A 41 7.12 -3.75 -2.75
N GLY A 42 6.57 -4.96 -2.60
CA GLY A 42 7.12 -6.02 -1.77
C GLY A 42 6.93 -5.77 -0.27
N ILE A 43 5.88 -5.05 0.11
CA ILE A 43 5.45 -4.84 1.50
C ILE A 43 4.15 -5.65 1.67
N PRO A 44 4.24 -6.95 2.00
CA PRO A 44 3.07 -7.80 2.12
C PRO A 44 2.12 -7.34 3.22
N PHE A 45 0.82 -7.45 2.94
CA PHE A 45 -0.24 -7.23 3.90
C PHE A 45 -0.53 -8.52 4.67
N ILE A 46 -0.57 -8.41 6.00
CA ILE A 46 -0.89 -9.48 6.92
C ILE A 46 -2.15 -9.06 7.67
N GLY A 47 -3.29 -9.63 7.25
CA GLY A 47 -4.60 -9.40 7.86
C GLY A 47 -5.35 -10.71 8.09
N VAL A 48 -6.57 -10.56 8.62
CA VAL A 48 -7.54 -11.65 8.85
C VAL A 48 -8.30 -11.98 7.58
#